data_AF-A0A7T8GZU5-F1
#
_entry.id   AF-A0A7T8GZU5-F1
#
_cell.length_a   1.000
_cell.length_b   1.000
_cell.length_c   1.000
_cell.angle_alpha   90.00
_cell.angle_beta   90.00
_cell.angle_gamma   90.00
#
_symmetry.space_group_name_H-M   'P 1'
#
loop_
_entity.id
_entity.type
_entity.pdbx_description
1 polymer ?
#
loop_
_entity_poly.entity_id
_entity_poly.type
_entity_poly.pdbx_seq_one_letter_code
_entity_poly.pdbx_strand_id
1 'polypeptide(L)' 'RIRKKRPNLWANNSWILHDDNAPSHRATIVTHFLAKNSTNVLQQPPYSPDLAPCDFFLFPKLKLPFVAP' A
#
# COMPACT_ATOMS: atom_id res chain seq x y z
N ARG A 1 7.55 -1.29 10.23
CA ARG A 1 6.84 -2.42 10.89
C ARG A 1 5.51 -1.94 11.45
N ILE A 2 4.39 -2.42 10.90
CA ILE A 2 3.02 -2.08 11.33
C ILE A 2 2.82 -2.36 12.82
N ARG A 3 3.29 -3.50 13.32
CA ARG A 3 3.29 -3.85 14.75
C ARG A 3 3.81 -2.76 15.70
N LYS A 4 4.86 -2.01 15.29
CA LYS A 4 5.47 -0.95 16.12
C LYS A 4 4.82 0.42 15.89
N LYS A 5 4.42 0.72 14.65
CA LYS A 5 3.92 2.05 14.25
C LYS A 5 2.40 2.20 14.40
N ARG A 6 1.65 1.10 14.34
CA ARG A 6 0.19 1.01 14.40
C ARG A 6 -0.24 -0.23 15.20
N PRO A 7 0.09 -0.31 16.50
CA PRO A 7 -0.17 -1.50 17.32
C PRO A 7 -1.64 -1.90 17.37
N ASN A 8 -2.56 -0.93 17.39
CA ASN A 8 -4.01 -1.20 17.42
C ASN A 8 -4.51 -1.94 16.18
N LEU A 9 -4.04 -1.53 14.98
CA LEU A 9 -4.40 -2.20 13.73
C LEU A 9 -3.78 -3.60 13.64
N TRP A 10 -2.59 -3.78 14.21
CA TRP A 10 -1.93 -5.08 14.31
C TRP A 10 -2.69 -6.03 15.26
N ALA A 11 -3.06 -5.55 16.46
CA ALA A 11 -3.79 -6.34 17.45
C ALA A 11 -5.13 -6.85 16.93
N ASN A 12 -5.83 -6.02 16.15
CA ASN A 12 -7.15 -6.37 15.60
C ASN A 12 -7.07 -7.02 14.21
N ASN A 13 -5.87 -7.23 13.67
CA ASN A 13 -5.62 -7.69 12.30
C ASN A 13 -6.46 -6.99 11.21
N SER A 14 -6.78 -5.71 11.42
CA SER A 14 -7.70 -4.94 10.57
C SER A 14 -7.00 -4.07 9.53
N TRP A 15 -5.68 -4.22 9.39
CA TRP A 15 -4.90 -3.54 8.38
C TRP A 15 -4.89 -4.35 7.08
N ILE A 16 -4.85 -3.63 5.97
CA ILE A 16 -4.74 -4.20 4.62
C ILE A 16 -3.62 -3.45 3.90
N LEU A 17 -2.75 -4.20 3.24
CA LEU A 17 -1.75 -3.66 2.33
C LEU A 17 -2.39 -3.45 0.96
N HIS A 18 -2.34 -2.21 0.47
CA HIS A 18 -2.70 -1.87 -0.90
C HIS A 18 -1.45 -1.43 -1.64
N ASP A 19 -1.11 -2.14 -2.72
CA ASP A 19 0.00 -1.86 -3.61
C ASP A 19 -0.44 -2.04 -5.08
N ASP A 20 0.36 -1.56 -6.02
CA ASP A 20 0.08 -1.74 -7.44
C ASP A 20 0.47 -3.14 -7.93
N ASN A 21 0.06 -3.47 -9.16
CA ASN A 21 0.35 -4.76 -9.78
C ASN A 21 1.73 -4.78 -10.47
N ALA A 22 2.70 -3.98 -10.02
CA ALA A 22 4.03 -3.95 -10.61
C ALA A 22 4.70 -5.33 -10.52
N PRO A 23 5.50 -5.75 -11.54
CA PRO A 23 6.14 -7.06 -11.54
C PRO A 23 6.99 -7.35 -10.30
N SER A 24 7.66 -6.33 -9.75
CA SER A 24 8.43 -6.43 -8.50
C SER A 24 7.56 -6.81 -7.30
N HIS A 25 6.35 -6.26 -7.19
CA HIS A 25 5.42 -6.52 -6.08
C HIS A 25 4.71 -7.86 -6.22
N ARG A 26 4.71 -8.44 -7.42
CA ARG A 26 4.11 -9.75 -7.72
C ARG A 26 5.14 -10.88 -7.85
N ALA A 27 6.43 -10.57 -7.70
CA ALA A 27 7.49 -11.57 -7.70
C ALA A 27 7.23 -12.64 -6.63
N THR A 28 7.57 -13.90 -6.96
CA THR A 28 7.33 -15.07 -6.08
C THR A 28 7.91 -14.89 -4.68
N ILE A 29 9.08 -14.25 -4.56
CA ILE A 29 9.71 -13.97 -3.27
C ILE A 29 8.86 -13.04 -2.40
N VAL A 30 8.21 -12.04 -3.02
CA VAL A 30 7.35 -11.08 -2.32
C VAL A 30 6.04 -11.74 -1.92
N THR A 31 5.39 -12.46 -2.83
CA THR A 31 4.13 -13.14 -2.53
C THR A 31 4.30 -14.20 -1.45
N HIS A 32 5.39 -14.98 -1.50
CA HIS A 32 5.73 -15.94 -0.45
C HIS A 32 6.01 -15.26 0.89
N PHE A 33 6.72 -14.12 0.89
CA PHE A 33 6.94 -13.34 2.10
C PHE A 33 5.63 -12.83 2.71
N LEU A 34 4.71 -12.29 1.91
CA LEU A 34 3.41 -11.79 2.38
C LEU A 34 2.54 -12.92 2.95
N ALA A 35 2.51 -14.08 2.29
CA ALA A 35 1.79 -15.26 2.76
C ALA A 35 2.37 -15.79 4.08
N LYS A 36 3.70 -15.91 4.18
CA LYS A 36 4.39 -16.36 5.42
C LYS A 36 4.09 -15.46 6.62
N ASN A 37 3.83 -14.17 6.39
CA ASN A 37 3.52 -13.20 7.43
C ASN A 37 2.01 -12.96 7.61
N SER A 38 1.14 -13.76 6.96
CA SER A 38 -0.32 -13.62 6.99
C SER A 38 -0.78 -12.18 6.73
N THR A 39 -0.12 -11.52 5.77
CA THR A 39 -0.44 -10.12 5.44
C THR A 39 -1.70 -10.08 4.59
N ASN A 40 -2.70 -9.31 5.02
CA ASN A 40 -3.88 -9.02 4.22
C ASN A 40 -3.48 -8.09 3.08
N VAL A 41 -3.72 -8.48 1.82
CA VAL A 41 -3.40 -7.70 0.63
C VAL A 41 -4.66 -7.44 -0.17
N LEU A 42 -4.92 -6.20 -0.55
CA LEU A 42 -5.96 -5.82 -1.48
C LEU A 42 -5.42 -5.91 -2.90
N GLN A 43 -6.08 -6.67 -3.77
CA GLN A 43 -5.68 -6.77 -5.17
C GLN A 43 -6.03 -5.49 -5.93
N GLN A 44 -5.04 -4.92 -6.62
CA GLN A 44 -5.23 -3.79 -7.51
C GLN A 44 -5.53 -4.28 -8.93
N PRO A 45 -6.63 -3.84 -9.56
CA PRO A 45 -6.92 -4.16 -10.95
C PRO A 45 -5.88 -3.54 -11.90
N PRO A 46 -5.60 -4.19 -13.06
CA PRO A 46 -4.67 -3.64 -14.04
C PRO A 46 -5.11 -2.27 -14.56
N TYR A 47 -4.14 -1.36 -14.70
CA TYR A 47 -4.34 -0.03 -15.29
C TYR A 47 -5.42 0.84 -14.60
N SER A 48 -5.58 0.71 -13.27
CA SER A 48 -6.56 1.49 -12.49
C SER A 48 -5.91 2.49 -11.52
N PRO A 49 -5.21 3.54 -12.02
CA PRO A 49 -4.61 4.55 -11.16
C PRO A 49 -5.66 5.37 -10.38
N ASP A 50 -6.89 5.45 -10.89
CA ASP A 50 -8.04 6.05 -10.22
C ASP A 50 -8.43 5.34 -8.91
N LEU A 51 -8.09 4.04 -8.79
CA LEU A 51 -8.31 3.25 -7.59
C LEU A 51 -7.11 3.26 -6.63
N ALA A 52 -5.98 3.85 -7.04
CA ALA A 52 -4.78 3.95 -6.21
C ALA A 52 -4.76 5.28 -5.45
N PRO A 53 -4.93 5.29 -4.10
CA PRO A 53 -4.93 6.52 -3.30
C PRO A 53 -3.64 7.34 -3.46
N CYS A 54 -2.53 6.65 -3.71
CA CYS A 54 -1.26 7.31 -3.98
C CYS A 54 -1.30 8.12 -5.28
N ASP A 55 -1.85 7.56 -6.36
CA ASP A 55 -1.84 8.16 -7.70
C ASP A 55 -2.86 9.29 -7.84
N PHE A 56 -4.10 9.09 -7.37
CA PHE A 56 -5.15 10.11 -7.56
C PHE A 56 -5.15 11.21 -6.47
N PHE A 57 -4.67 10.93 -5.25
CA PHE A 57 -4.77 11.87 -4.12
C PHE A 57 -3.40 12.35 -3.60
N LEU A 58 -2.47 11.45 -3.29
CA LEU A 58 -1.23 11.83 -2.61
C LEU A 58 -0.23 12.52 -3.53
N PHE A 59 0.14 11.88 -4.66
CA PHE A 59 1.17 12.40 -5.56
C PHE A 59 0.83 13.76 -6.19
N PRO A 60 -0.43 14.04 -6.60
CA PRO A 60 -0.80 15.37 -7.07
C PRO A 60 -0.55 16.46 -6.01
N LYS A 61 -0.86 16.18 -4.73
CA LYS A 61 -0.65 17.11 -3.63
C LYS A 61 0.81 17.34 -3.30
N LEU A 62 1.65 16.31 -3.44
CA LEU A 62 3.09 16.42 -3.23
C LEU A 62 3.80 17.20 -4.34
N LYS A 63 3.21 17.24 -5.55
CA LYS A 63 3.72 18.02 -6.69
C LYS A 63 3.33 19.49 -6.64
N LEU A 64 2.43 19.89 -5.74
CA LEU A 64 2.11 21.29 -5.56
C LEU A 64 3.36 22.03 -5.06
N PRO A 65 3.69 23.18 -5.65
CA PRO A 65 4.75 24.01 -5.11
C PRO A 65 4.41 24.32 -3.65
N PHE A 66 5.42 24.24 -2.78
CA PHE A 66 5.31 24.66 -1.39
C PHE A 66 5.05 26.17 -1.40
N VAL A 67 3.78 26.56 -1.50
CA VAL A 67 3.36 27.93 -1.20
C VAL A 67 3.24 27.98 0.31
N ALA A 68 4.34 28.35 0.96
CA ALA A 68 4.29 28.74 2.37
C ALA A 68 3.35 29.96 2.49
N PRO A 69 2.50 30.02 3.53
CA PRO A 69 1.76 31.23 3.84
C PRO A 69 2.69 32.42 4.13
#